data_AF-M3YKJ5-F1
#
_entry.id   AF-M3YKJ5-F1
#
_cell.length_a   1.000
_cell.length_b   1.000
_cell.length_c   1.000
_cell.angle_alpha   90.00
_cell.angle_beta   90.00
_cell.angle_gamma   90.00
#
_symmetry.space_group_name_H-M   'P 1'
#
loop_
_entity.id
_entity.type
_entity.pdbx_description
1 polymer ?
#
loop_
_entity_poly.entity_id
_entity_poly.type
_entity_poly.pdbx_seq_one_letter_code
_entity_poly.pdbx_strand_id
1 'polypeptide(L)'
;DLKSPNQRDEIAGARASLKENSPLLHSICSACLEHSDVASLQASKDTVCEEIHNALNVISNASQGIQNTLAPPEPKAATLGSALDELENLIVLDPLTVTEEEIRPSLEKRLEAIISGAALLADSSCTRDFHRERIIAECNAIRQALQDLLSEYMNNIGKKERSNTLNIAIDNMCKKTRDLRRQLRKAIIDHVSDSFLDTTVPLLVLIEAAKNGREKEIKEYASIFREHTNRLIEVRKSRSNFQQREC
;
A
#
# COMPACT_ATOMS: atom_id res chain seq x y z
N ASP A 1 1.22 -12.99 -28.34
CA ASP A 1 0.73 -11.72 -27.79
C ASP A 1 -0.14 -11.93 -26.57
N LEU A 2 0.28 -11.41 -25.42
CA LEU A 2 -0.53 -11.35 -24.21
C LEU A 2 -1.43 -10.12 -24.29
N LYS A 3 -2.73 -10.29 -24.01
CA LYS A 3 -3.72 -9.22 -24.18
C LYS A 3 -3.81 -8.29 -22.96
N SER A 4 -3.46 -8.73 -21.75
CA SER A 4 -3.61 -7.90 -20.54
C SER A 4 -2.27 -7.29 -20.08
N PRO A 5 -2.26 -6.04 -19.58
CA PRO A 5 -1.07 -5.42 -18.98
C PRO A 5 -0.57 -6.20 -17.75
N ASN A 6 -1.46 -6.65 -16.87
CA ASN A 6 -1.08 -7.40 -15.67
C ASN A 6 -0.33 -8.71 -16.01
N GLN A 7 -0.79 -9.47 -17.01
CA GLN A 7 -0.09 -10.69 -17.44
C GLN A 7 1.30 -10.39 -18.03
N ARG A 8 1.47 -9.23 -18.67
CA ARG A 8 2.78 -8.80 -19.18
C ARG A 8 3.72 -8.49 -18.02
N ASP A 9 3.24 -7.82 -16.98
CA ASP A 9 4.01 -7.50 -15.78
C ASP A 9 4.37 -8.75 -14.97
N GLU A 10 3.41 -9.69 -14.80
CA GLU A 10 3.63 -10.98 -14.14
C GLU A 10 4.70 -11.82 -14.86
N ILE A 11 4.60 -11.95 -16.20
CA ILE A 11 5.62 -12.66 -16.99
C ILE A 11 6.96 -11.94 -16.93
N ALA A 12 6.99 -10.61 -16.97
CA ALA A 12 8.23 -9.85 -16.86
C ALA A 12 8.91 -10.09 -15.50
N GLY A 13 8.14 -10.08 -14.40
CA GLY A 13 8.62 -10.42 -13.06
C GLY A 13 9.14 -11.86 -12.97
N ALA A 14 8.40 -12.84 -13.50
CA ALA A 14 8.82 -14.23 -13.52
C ALA A 14 10.11 -14.45 -14.32
N ARG A 15 10.25 -13.80 -15.48
CA ARG A 15 11.49 -13.85 -16.29
C ARG A 15 12.68 -13.23 -15.55
N ALA A 16 12.47 -12.12 -14.86
CA ALA A 16 13.52 -11.49 -14.05
C ALA A 16 13.99 -12.43 -12.93
N SER A 17 13.06 -13.03 -12.19
CA SER A 17 13.36 -14.02 -11.15
C SER A 17 14.15 -15.21 -11.69
N LEU A 18 13.76 -15.79 -12.83
CA LEU A 18 14.53 -16.88 -13.46
C LEU A 18 15.95 -16.48 -13.83
N LYS A 19 16.13 -15.27 -14.36
CA LYS A 19 17.44 -14.76 -14.75
C LYS A 19 18.36 -14.54 -13.55
N GLU A 20 17.80 -14.10 -12.42
CA GLU A 20 18.53 -13.90 -11.16
C GLU A 20 18.87 -15.23 -10.48
N ASN A 21 17.91 -16.16 -10.45
CA ASN A 21 18.04 -17.41 -9.71
C ASN A 21 18.88 -18.48 -10.42
N SER A 22 19.01 -18.44 -11.75
CA SER A 22 19.81 -19.43 -12.50
C SER A 22 21.30 -19.47 -12.10
N PRO A 23 22.07 -18.35 -12.07
CA PRO A 23 23.46 -18.38 -11.61
C PRO A 23 23.57 -18.64 -10.09
N LEU A 24 22.57 -18.23 -9.31
CA LEU A 24 22.52 -18.49 -7.86
C LEU A 24 22.39 -19.99 -7.57
N LEU A 25 21.49 -20.69 -8.27
CA LEU A 25 21.31 -22.13 -8.14
C LEU A 25 22.59 -22.88 -8.47
N HIS A 26 23.29 -22.51 -9.55
CA HIS A 26 24.58 -23.11 -9.90
C HIS A 26 25.60 -22.98 -8.77
N SER A 27 25.70 -21.77 -8.19
CA SER A 27 26.65 -21.48 -7.10
C SER A 27 26.32 -22.28 -5.84
N ILE A 28 25.05 -22.35 -5.45
CA ILE A 28 24.60 -23.13 -4.28
C ILE A 28 24.81 -24.61 -4.50
N CYS A 29 24.46 -25.16 -5.67
CA CYS A 29 24.68 -26.57 -5.99
C CYS A 29 26.17 -26.93 -5.93
N SER A 30 27.05 -26.06 -6.42
CA SER A 30 28.49 -26.26 -6.33
C SER A 30 28.95 -26.31 -4.87
N ALA A 31 28.49 -25.38 -4.03
CA ALA A 31 28.80 -25.36 -2.60
C ALA A 31 28.25 -26.59 -1.85
N CYS A 32 27.05 -27.08 -2.20
CA CYS A 32 26.46 -28.29 -1.60
C CYS A 32 27.27 -29.56 -1.88
N LEU A 33 27.99 -29.62 -3.02
CA LEU A 33 28.86 -30.75 -3.34
C LEU A 33 30.12 -30.75 -2.47
N GLU A 34 30.63 -29.57 -2.14
CA GLU A 34 31.82 -29.39 -1.29
C GLU A 34 31.49 -29.47 0.22
N HIS A 35 30.28 -29.09 0.60
CA HIS A 35 29.83 -28.93 2.00
C HIS A 35 28.44 -29.54 2.23
N SER A 36 28.34 -30.87 2.13
CA SER A 36 27.06 -31.60 2.20
C SER A 36 26.44 -31.67 3.61
N ASP A 37 27.21 -31.35 4.63
CA ASP A 37 26.82 -31.32 6.05
C ASP A 37 26.16 -30.00 6.48
N VAL A 38 26.24 -28.96 5.66
CA VAL A 38 25.71 -27.63 5.98
C VAL A 38 24.23 -27.52 5.63
N ALA A 39 23.37 -27.68 6.64
CA ALA A 39 21.91 -27.63 6.49
C ALA A 39 21.39 -26.32 5.85
N SER A 40 22.04 -25.18 6.10
CA SER A 40 21.63 -23.90 5.51
C SER A 40 21.82 -23.85 3.99
N LEU A 41 22.85 -24.52 3.44
CA LEU A 41 23.04 -24.61 1.99
C LEU A 41 21.94 -25.44 1.33
N GLN A 42 21.54 -26.54 1.96
CA GLN A 42 20.43 -27.36 1.48
C GLN A 42 19.12 -26.58 1.51
N ALA A 43 18.84 -25.83 2.59
CA ALA A 43 17.68 -24.95 2.66
C ALA A 43 17.71 -23.86 1.57
N SER A 44 18.85 -23.21 1.32
CA SER A 44 19.00 -22.23 0.24
C SER A 44 18.75 -22.84 -1.14
N LYS A 45 19.23 -24.07 -1.38
CA LYS A 45 18.98 -24.78 -2.64
C LYS A 45 17.50 -25.01 -2.86
N ASP A 46 16.80 -25.49 -1.83
CA ASP A 46 15.37 -25.81 -1.91
C ASP A 46 14.54 -24.55 -2.15
N THR A 47 14.87 -23.43 -1.48
CA THR A 47 14.24 -22.12 -1.72
C THR A 47 14.42 -21.64 -3.16
N VAL A 48 15.66 -21.66 -3.70
CA VAL A 48 15.90 -21.19 -5.07
C VAL A 48 15.23 -22.10 -6.11
N CYS A 49 15.19 -23.41 -5.88
CA CYS A 49 14.44 -24.35 -6.71
C CYS A 49 12.93 -24.05 -6.70
N GLU A 50 12.36 -23.76 -5.53
CA GLU A 50 10.95 -23.39 -5.39
C GLU A 50 10.64 -22.09 -6.14
N GLU A 51 11.48 -21.06 -6.00
CA GLU A 51 11.32 -19.79 -6.71
C GLU A 51 11.40 -19.96 -8.24
N ILE A 52 12.35 -20.76 -8.74
CA ILE A 52 12.45 -21.10 -10.17
C ILE A 52 11.19 -21.83 -10.63
N HIS A 53 10.72 -22.81 -9.85
CA HIS A 53 9.51 -23.57 -10.18
C HIS A 53 8.28 -22.66 -10.23
N ASN A 54 8.13 -21.76 -9.26
CA ASN A 54 7.06 -20.77 -9.21
C ASN A 54 7.11 -19.83 -10.43
N ALA A 55 8.28 -19.32 -10.79
CA ALA A 55 8.43 -18.45 -11.95
C ALA A 55 8.11 -19.18 -13.28
N LEU A 56 8.52 -20.45 -13.43
CA LEU A 56 8.15 -21.28 -14.57
C LEU A 56 6.63 -21.52 -14.63
N ASN A 57 5.99 -21.77 -13.48
CA ASN A 57 4.54 -21.93 -13.40
C ASN A 57 3.80 -20.66 -13.84
N VAL A 58 4.24 -19.48 -13.41
CA VAL A 58 3.66 -18.20 -13.86
C VAL A 58 3.76 -18.04 -15.37
N ILE A 59 4.93 -18.31 -15.96
CA ILE A 59 5.12 -18.23 -17.42
C ILE A 59 4.26 -19.26 -18.15
N SER A 60 4.21 -20.50 -17.65
CA SER A 60 3.43 -21.58 -18.22
C SER A 60 1.94 -21.20 -18.24
N ASN A 61 1.40 -20.80 -17.09
CA ASN A 61 -0.01 -20.44 -16.94
C ASN A 61 -0.40 -19.28 -17.87
N ALA A 62 0.43 -18.23 -17.92
CA ALA A 62 0.18 -17.09 -18.77
C ALA A 62 0.35 -17.41 -20.27
N SER A 63 1.24 -18.35 -20.65
CA SER A 63 1.39 -18.82 -22.03
C SER A 63 0.24 -19.71 -22.51
N GLN A 64 -0.34 -20.51 -21.60
CA GLN A 64 -1.46 -21.41 -21.88
C GLN A 64 -2.82 -20.70 -21.82
N GLY A 65 -2.85 -19.42 -21.41
CA GLY A 65 -4.10 -18.68 -21.23
C GLY A 65 -4.97 -19.22 -20.10
N ILE A 66 -4.41 -20.04 -19.20
CA ILE A 66 -5.07 -20.52 -17.99
C ILE A 66 -5.19 -19.30 -17.08
N GLN A 67 -6.35 -18.64 -17.13
CA GLN A 67 -6.72 -17.71 -16.08
C GLN A 67 -6.78 -18.53 -14.79
N ASN A 68 -5.89 -18.28 -13.85
CA ASN A 68 -6.22 -18.57 -12.45
C ASN A 68 -7.41 -17.66 -12.12
N THR A 69 -8.62 -18.20 -12.27
CA THR A 69 -9.89 -17.58 -11.88
C THR A 69 -10.04 -17.42 -10.37
N LEU A 70 -8.96 -17.50 -9.59
CA LEU A 70 -8.99 -17.33 -8.14
C LEU A 70 -8.95 -15.86 -7.70
N ALA A 71 -8.76 -14.91 -8.61
CA ALA A 71 -9.07 -13.53 -8.33
C ALA A 71 -9.78 -12.93 -9.55
N PRO A 72 -10.97 -12.32 -9.39
CA PRO A 72 -11.43 -11.33 -10.35
C PRO A 72 -10.26 -10.37 -10.64
N PRO A 73 -10.12 -9.82 -11.86
CA PRO A 73 -9.19 -8.72 -12.06
C PRO A 73 -9.48 -7.72 -10.95
N GLU A 74 -8.56 -7.55 -10.00
CA GLU A 74 -8.82 -6.65 -8.88
C GLU A 74 -9.19 -5.33 -9.55
N PRO A 75 -10.44 -4.85 -9.39
CA PRO A 75 -10.83 -3.57 -9.94
C PRO A 75 -9.86 -2.60 -9.30
N LYS A 76 -8.91 -2.05 -10.11
CA LYS A 76 -7.77 -1.23 -9.66
C LYS A 76 -8.01 -0.74 -8.24
N ALA A 77 -7.48 -1.46 -7.23
CA ALA A 77 -7.96 -1.31 -5.86
C ALA A 77 -7.98 0.18 -5.54
N ALA A 78 -9.17 0.72 -5.29
CA ALA A 78 -9.36 2.17 -5.19
C ALA A 78 -8.40 2.68 -4.11
N THR A 79 -7.35 3.36 -4.54
CA THR A 79 -6.35 3.91 -3.63
C THR A 79 -6.99 4.94 -2.72
N LEU A 80 -6.38 5.18 -1.56
CA LEU A 80 -6.82 6.23 -0.66
C LEU A 80 -6.82 7.60 -1.35
N GLY A 81 -5.86 7.82 -2.26
CA GLY A 81 -5.81 9.01 -3.11
C GLY A 81 -7.03 9.16 -4.01
N SER A 82 -7.37 8.11 -4.78
CA SER A 82 -8.54 8.14 -5.66
C SER A 82 -9.86 8.20 -4.89
N ALA A 83 -9.94 7.58 -3.71
CA ALA A 83 -11.12 7.67 -2.85
C ALA A 83 -11.36 9.12 -2.36
N LEU A 84 -10.30 9.85 -2.02
CA LEU A 84 -10.36 11.28 -1.67
C LEU A 84 -10.77 12.14 -2.87
N ASP A 85 -10.26 11.85 -4.07
CA ASP A 85 -10.66 12.55 -5.31
C ASP A 85 -12.14 12.30 -5.63
N GLU A 86 -12.60 11.06 -5.50
CA GLU A 86 -14.00 10.68 -5.69
C GLU A 86 -14.90 11.37 -4.67
N LEU A 87 -14.49 11.47 -3.40
CA LEU A 87 -15.23 12.21 -2.39
C LEU A 87 -15.35 13.70 -2.76
N GLU A 88 -14.27 14.36 -3.17
CA GLU A 88 -14.28 15.76 -3.61
C GLU A 88 -15.21 16.00 -4.81
N ASN A 89 -15.35 15.04 -5.72
CA ASN A 89 -16.28 15.14 -6.84
C ASN A 89 -17.74 14.91 -6.42
N LEU A 90 -17.97 14.05 -5.43
CA LEU A 90 -19.31 13.68 -4.98
C LEU A 90 -19.97 14.70 -4.04
N ILE A 91 -19.20 15.59 -3.41
CA ILE A 91 -19.75 16.59 -2.46
C ILE A 91 -20.42 17.78 -3.14
N VAL A 92 -20.20 18.01 -4.44
CA VAL A 92 -20.82 19.11 -5.20
C VAL A 92 -22.05 18.58 -5.96
N LEU A 93 -23.19 18.45 -5.27
CA LEU A 93 -24.43 17.92 -5.85
C LEU A 93 -25.42 19.03 -6.17
N ASP A 94 -26.22 18.86 -7.23
CA ASP A 94 -27.33 19.77 -7.53
C ASP A 94 -28.46 19.54 -6.49
N PRO A 95 -28.85 20.55 -5.69
CA PRO A 95 -29.90 20.41 -4.67
C PRO A 95 -31.24 19.90 -5.22
N LEU A 96 -31.50 20.08 -6.52
CA LEU A 96 -32.75 19.66 -7.16
C LEU A 96 -32.78 18.17 -7.52
N THR A 97 -31.61 17.51 -7.58
CA THR A 97 -31.49 16.09 -7.93
C THR A 97 -31.26 15.19 -6.70
N VAL A 98 -31.23 15.78 -5.50
CA VAL A 98 -30.79 15.15 -4.26
C VAL A 98 -31.97 14.52 -3.52
N THR A 99 -31.98 13.19 -3.40
CA THR A 99 -32.85 12.43 -2.49
C THR A 99 -32.07 12.07 -1.22
N GLU A 100 -32.64 12.36 -0.04
CA GLU A 100 -31.99 12.12 1.26
C GLU A 100 -31.58 10.65 1.45
N GLU A 101 -32.44 9.74 0.99
CA GLU A 101 -32.34 8.29 1.16
C GLU A 101 -31.14 7.68 0.42
N GLU A 102 -30.60 8.36 -0.60
CA GLU A 102 -29.47 7.85 -1.41
C GLU A 102 -28.14 8.53 -1.07
N ILE A 103 -28.15 9.83 -0.75
CA ILE A 103 -26.91 10.62 -0.63
C ILE A 103 -26.21 10.46 0.70
N ARG A 104 -26.97 10.46 1.81
CA ARG A 104 -26.40 10.26 3.15
C ARG A 104 -25.63 8.94 3.25
N PRO A 105 -26.22 7.77 2.94
CA PRO A 105 -25.49 6.50 3.05
C PRO A 105 -24.31 6.40 2.07
N SER A 106 -24.41 7.02 0.89
CA SER A 106 -23.31 7.02 -0.09
C SER A 106 -22.09 7.80 0.40
N LEU A 107 -22.28 9.02 0.89
CA LEU A 107 -21.19 9.88 1.38
C LEU A 107 -20.58 9.34 2.68
N GLU A 108 -21.40 8.88 3.63
CA GLU A 108 -20.92 8.31 4.89
C GLU A 108 -20.11 7.03 4.66
N LYS A 109 -20.62 6.11 3.83
CA LYS A 109 -19.90 4.88 3.49
C LYS A 109 -18.54 5.18 2.84
N ARG A 110 -18.50 6.15 1.93
CA ARG A 110 -17.26 6.56 1.27
C ARG A 110 -16.29 7.22 2.25
N LEU A 111 -16.78 8.08 3.13
CA LEU A 111 -15.93 8.73 4.14
C LEU A 111 -15.34 7.70 5.11
N GLU A 112 -16.11 6.74 5.60
CA GLU A 112 -15.60 5.72 6.52
C GLU A 112 -14.59 4.78 5.85
N ALA A 113 -14.72 4.51 4.54
CA ALA A 113 -13.68 3.81 3.79
C ALA A 113 -12.37 4.60 3.73
N ILE A 114 -12.43 5.91 3.52
CA ILE A 114 -11.27 6.82 3.56
C ILE A 114 -10.64 6.83 4.94
N ILE A 115 -11.44 6.94 6.00
CA ILE A 115 -10.94 6.98 7.38
C ILE A 115 -10.32 5.65 7.77
N SER A 116 -10.89 4.52 7.35
CA SER A 116 -10.30 3.20 7.54
C SER A 116 -8.94 3.09 6.87
N GLY A 117 -8.81 3.59 5.62
CA GLY A 117 -7.52 3.64 4.92
C GLY A 117 -6.50 4.57 5.59
N ALA A 118 -6.94 5.72 6.11
CA ALA A 118 -6.10 6.64 6.86
C ALA A 118 -5.66 6.06 8.22
N ALA A 119 -6.52 5.28 8.89
CA ALA A 119 -6.21 4.60 10.14
C ALA A 119 -5.12 3.54 9.96
N LEU A 120 -5.20 2.73 8.89
CA LEU A 120 -4.13 1.77 8.55
C LEU A 120 -2.76 2.45 8.37
N LEU A 121 -2.76 3.68 7.84
CA LEU A 121 -1.54 4.47 7.75
C LEU A 121 -1.11 5.00 9.12
N ALA A 122 -2.04 5.53 9.92
CA ALA A 122 -1.75 6.08 11.24
C ALA A 122 -1.25 5.02 12.25
N ASP A 123 -1.73 3.78 12.14
CA ASP A 123 -1.41 2.64 13.02
C ASP A 123 -0.15 1.87 12.57
N SER A 124 0.46 2.26 11.45
CA SER A 124 1.72 1.68 10.95
C SER A 124 2.86 1.88 11.95
N SER A 125 3.70 0.85 12.08
CA SER A 125 4.92 0.90 12.91
C SER A 125 5.93 1.95 12.44
N CYS A 126 5.81 2.40 11.19
CA CYS A 126 6.65 3.42 10.58
C CYS A 126 6.12 4.85 10.83
N THR A 127 4.92 5.00 11.39
CA THR A 127 4.29 6.30 11.62
C THR A 127 4.68 6.88 12.97
N ARG A 128 5.29 8.06 12.94
CA ARG A 128 5.62 8.83 14.16
C ARG A 128 4.34 9.30 14.85
N ASP A 129 4.36 9.35 16.19
CA ASP A 129 3.22 9.80 17.01
C ASP A 129 2.67 11.17 16.58
N PHE A 130 3.55 12.12 16.26
CA PHE A 130 3.15 13.43 15.74
C PHE A 130 2.26 13.35 14.49
N HIS A 131 2.54 12.44 13.56
CA HIS A 131 1.70 12.26 12.36
C HIS A 131 0.44 11.48 12.68
N ARG A 132 0.53 10.45 13.52
CA ARG A 132 -0.62 9.66 13.99
C ARG A 132 -1.69 10.56 14.60
N GLU A 133 -1.32 11.42 15.55
CA GLU A 133 -2.24 12.36 16.20
C GLU A 133 -2.87 13.33 15.20
N ARG A 134 -2.10 13.84 14.24
CA ARG A 134 -2.61 14.77 13.22
C ARG A 134 -3.56 14.10 12.25
N ILE A 135 -3.29 12.87 11.83
CA ILE A 135 -4.20 12.10 10.97
C ILE A 135 -5.51 11.84 11.71
N ILE A 136 -5.46 11.41 12.98
CA ILE A 136 -6.66 11.18 13.80
C ILE A 136 -7.48 12.48 13.93
N ALA A 137 -6.81 13.62 14.19
CA ALA A 137 -7.48 14.91 14.29
C ALA A 137 -8.18 15.31 12.98
N GLU A 138 -7.53 15.13 11.82
CA GLU A 138 -8.14 15.43 10.53
C GLU A 138 -9.28 14.45 10.17
N CYS A 139 -9.16 13.17 10.53
CA CYS A 139 -10.25 12.19 10.39
C CYS A 139 -11.50 12.60 11.18
N ASN A 140 -11.33 13.13 12.38
CA ASN A 140 -12.45 13.65 13.17
C ASN A 140 -13.00 14.96 12.58
N ALA A 141 -12.12 15.84 12.10
CA ALA A 141 -12.53 17.10 11.48
C ALA A 141 -13.34 16.89 10.18
N ILE A 142 -12.96 15.91 9.35
CA ILE A 142 -13.70 15.59 8.12
C ILE A 142 -15.04 14.91 8.41
N ARG A 143 -15.15 14.09 9.47
CA ARG A 143 -16.44 13.57 9.94
C ARG A 143 -17.39 14.69 10.34
N GLN A 144 -16.90 15.65 11.14
CA GLN A 144 -17.71 16.79 11.55
C GLN A 144 -18.16 17.62 10.35
N ALA A 145 -17.24 17.92 9.42
CA ALA A 145 -17.57 18.67 8.21
C ALA A 145 -18.62 17.97 7.33
N LEU A 146 -18.61 16.62 7.27
CA LEU A 146 -19.65 15.87 6.56
C LEU A 146 -21.01 16.01 7.25
N GLN A 147 -21.07 15.94 8.58
CA GLN A 147 -22.33 16.08 9.32
C GLN A 147 -22.91 17.49 9.18
N ASP A 148 -22.06 18.51 9.22
CA ASP A 148 -22.46 19.91 8.96
C ASP A 148 -23.00 20.06 7.52
N LEU A 149 -22.31 19.46 6.53
CA LEU A 149 -22.73 19.47 5.12
C LEU A 149 -24.08 18.78 4.92
N LEU A 150 -24.29 17.59 5.49
CA LEU A 150 -25.56 16.86 5.39
C LEU A 150 -26.71 17.67 6.01
N SER A 151 -26.46 18.35 7.12
CA SER A 151 -27.44 19.23 7.79
C SER A 151 -27.82 20.42 6.90
N GLU A 152 -26.86 21.04 6.23
CA GLU A 152 -27.12 22.14 5.29
C GLU A 152 -27.83 21.69 4.01
N TYR A 153 -27.54 20.48 3.51
CA TYR A 153 -28.28 19.89 2.39
C TYR A 153 -29.75 19.65 2.75
N MET A 154 -30.02 19.11 3.94
CA MET A 154 -31.38 18.93 4.47
C MET A 154 -32.16 20.25 4.53
N ASN A 155 -31.49 21.32 4.98
CA ASN A 155 -32.06 22.66 5.04
C ASN A 155 -32.24 23.31 3.66
N ASN A 156 -31.65 22.75 2.59
CA ASN A 156 -31.74 23.23 1.22
C ASN A 156 -32.75 22.49 0.34
N ILE A 157 -33.34 21.39 0.81
CA ILE A 157 -34.25 20.58 0.00
C ILE A 157 -35.42 21.43 -0.50
N GLY A 158 -35.71 21.34 -1.81
CA GLY A 158 -36.82 22.04 -2.46
C GLY A 158 -36.55 23.52 -2.78
N LYS A 159 -35.35 24.04 -2.51
CA LYS A 159 -34.95 25.40 -2.91
C LYS A 159 -34.37 25.40 -4.32
N LYS A 160 -34.72 26.41 -5.11
CA LYS A 160 -34.28 26.56 -6.51
C LYS A 160 -32.80 26.90 -6.64
N GLU A 161 -32.19 27.48 -5.60
CA GLU A 161 -30.78 27.88 -5.56
C GLU A 161 -30.14 27.42 -4.25
N ARG A 162 -28.84 27.09 -4.32
CA ARG A 162 -28.01 26.77 -3.15
C ARG A 162 -27.94 27.97 -2.21
N SER A 163 -28.23 27.77 -0.93
CA SER A 163 -27.98 28.81 0.08
C SER A 163 -26.48 29.11 0.24
N ASN A 164 -26.17 30.32 0.70
CA ASN A 164 -24.80 30.70 1.05
C ASN A 164 -24.20 29.78 2.14
N THR A 165 -25.02 29.33 3.11
CA THR A 165 -24.60 28.41 4.17
C THR A 165 -24.21 27.05 3.63
N LEU A 166 -24.94 26.53 2.63
CA LEU A 166 -24.61 25.29 1.94
C LEU A 166 -23.30 25.42 1.15
N ASN A 167 -23.10 26.54 0.44
CA ASN A 167 -21.84 26.79 -0.27
C ASN A 167 -20.64 26.83 0.71
N ILE A 168 -20.79 27.47 1.87
CA ILE A 168 -19.75 27.48 2.93
C ILE A 168 -19.47 26.06 3.45
N ALA A 169 -20.50 25.24 3.65
CA ALA A 169 -20.34 23.87 4.10
C ALA A 169 -19.63 22.99 3.05
N ILE A 170 -19.95 23.16 1.77
CA ILE A 170 -19.25 22.49 0.66
C ILE A 170 -17.77 22.89 0.64
N ASP A 171 -17.47 24.19 0.72
CA ASP A 171 -16.09 24.69 0.74
C ASP A 171 -15.31 24.17 1.96
N ASN A 172 -15.94 24.11 3.13
CA ASN A 172 -15.34 23.57 4.34
C ASN A 172 -15.04 22.07 4.19
N MET A 173 -15.96 21.29 3.61
CA MET A 173 -15.75 19.86 3.34
C MET A 173 -14.60 19.65 2.35
N CYS A 174 -14.57 20.39 1.24
CA CYS A 174 -13.44 20.40 0.29
C CYS A 174 -12.11 20.69 1.00
N LYS A 175 -12.08 21.70 1.87
CA LYS A 175 -10.89 22.07 2.64
C LYS A 175 -10.43 20.93 3.54
N LYS A 176 -11.34 20.29 4.29
CA LYS A 176 -11.01 19.18 5.18
C LYS A 176 -10.51 17.94 4.45
N THR A 177 -11.05 17.63 3.28
CA THR A 177 -10.53 16.56 2.43
C THR A 177 -9.10 16.84 1.97
N ARG A 178 -8.79 18.09 1.58
CA ARG A 178 -7.43 18.51 1.21
C ARG A 178 -6.45 18.50 2.38
N ASP A 179 -6.89 18.90 3.57
CA ASP A 179 -6.08 18.90 4.79
C ASP A 179 -5.68 17.47 5.18
N LEU A 180 -6.64 16.53 5.18
CA LEU A 180 -6.37 15.10 5.39
C LEU A 180 -5.40 14.55 4.35
N ARG A 181 -5.64 14.81 3.05
CA ARG A 181 -4.74 14.42 1.95
C ARG A 181 -3.31 14.92 2.20
N ARG A 182 -3.16 16.16 2.69
CA ARG A 182 -1.86 16.76 3.01
C ARG A 182 -1.18 16.08 4.20
N GLN A 183 -1.91 15.71 5.26
CA GLN A 183 -1.31 14.98 6.39
C GLN A 183 -0.84 13.59 5.98
N LEU A 184 -1.66 12.86 5.20
CA LEU A 184 -1.29 11.54 4.68
C LEU A 184 -0.01 11.62 3.83
N ARG A 185 0.10 12.62 2.94
CA ARG A 185 1.33 12.84 2.16
C ARG A 185 2.56 13.08 3.03
N LYS A 186 2.43 13.89 4.08
CA LYS A 186 3.55 14.18 5.00
C LYS A 186 4.00 12.94 5.74
N ALA A 187 3.07 12.15 6.25
CA ALA A 187 3.38 10.89 6.93
C ALA A 187 4.12 9.93 5.99
N ILE A 188 3.65 9.77 4.75
CA ILE A 188 4.32 8.91 3.75
C ILE A 188 5.73 9.41 3.41
N ILE A 189 5.92 10.72 3.25
CA ILE A 189 7.25 11.31 2.98
C ILE A 189 8.20 11.03 4.14
N ASP A 190 7.74 11.15 5.38
CA ASP A 190 8.54 10.84 6.56
C ASP A 190 8.84 9.35 6.66
N HIS A 191 7.90 8.45 6.32
CA HIS A 191 8.16 7.01 6.25
C HIS A 191 9.30 6.68 5.27
N VAL A 192 9.24 7.29 4.07
CA VAL A 192 10.27 7.13 3.04
C VAL A 192 11.60 7.71 3.52
N SER A 193 11.56 8.87 4.18
CA SER A 193 12.78 9.51 4.68
C SER A 193 13.45 8.64 5.75
N ASP A 194 12.69 8.14 6.73
CA ASP A 194 13.24 7.36 7.85
C ASP A 194 13.73 5.98 7.43
N SER A 195 12.96 5.30 6.57
CA SER A 195 13.27 3.91 6.22
C SER A 195 14.46 3.78 5.26
N PHE A 196 14.78 4.84 4.50
CA PHE A 196 15.83 4.82 3.47
C PHE A 196 17.15 5.48 3.90
N LEU A 197 17.30 5.94 5.15
CA LEU A 197 18.55 6.52 5.63
C LEU A 197 19.70 5.50 5.68
N ASP A 198 19.46 4.32 6.26
CA ASP A 198 20.51 3.31 6.50
C ASP A 198 20.07 1.90 6.06
N THR A 199 19.94 1.70 4.75
CA THR A 199 19.44 0.43 4.19
C THR A 199 20.44 -0.72 4.28
N THR A 200 21.75 -0.42 4.39
CA THR A 200 22.82 -1.44 4.35
C THR A 200 23.35 -1.81 5.74
N VAL A 201 23.18 -0.95 6.75
CA VAL A 201 23.78 -1.15 8.07
C VAL A 201 23.34 -2.46 8.73
N PRO A 202 22.04 -2.82 8.77
CA PRO A 202 21.62 -4.09 9.37
C PRO A 202 22.22 -5.33 8.68
N LEU A 203 22.43 -5.26 7.36
CA LEU A 203 23.07 -6.34 6.61
C LEU A 203 24.58 -6.42 6.90
N LEU A 204 25.27 -5.29 6.97
CA LEU A 204 26.72 -5.25 7.24
C LEU A 204 27.04 -5.81 8.63
N VAL A 205 26.25 -5.45 9.64
CA VAL A 205 26.42 -5.97 11.01
C VAL A 205 26.18 -7.49 11.07
N LEU A 206 25.15 -7.98 10.36
CA LEU A 206 24.89 -9.41 10.23
C LEU A 206 26.04 -10.16 9.55
N ILE A 207 26.57 -9.62 8.44
CA ILE A 207 27.72 -10.20 7.74
C ILE A 207 28.95 -10.24 8.65
N GLU A 208 29.19 -9.17 9.41
CA GLU A 208 30.34 -9.11 10.32
C GLU A 208 30.22 -10.13 11.45
N ALA A 209 29.02 -10.33 12.03
CA ALA A 209 28.80 -11.40 13.00
C ALA A 209 29.01 -12.80 12.40
N ALA A 210 28.57 -13.01 11.15
CA ALA A 210 28.78 -14.26 10.42
C ALA A 210 30.26 -14.55 10.16
N LYS A 211 31.03 -13.55 9.69
CA LYS A 211 32.48 -13.67 9.44
C LYS A 211 33.27 -14.09 10.69
N ASN A 212 32.82 -13.65 11.86
CA ASN A 212 33.48 -13.95 13.13
C ASN A 212 32.90 -15.18 13.86
N GLY A 213 31.96 -15.92 13.24
CA GLY A 213 31.36 -17.13 13.82
C GLY A 213 30.51 -16.88 15.08
N ARG A 214 29.98 -15.67 15.26
CA ARG A 214 29.22 -15.30 16.48
C ARG A 214 27.76 -15.74 16.38
N GLU A 215 27.51 -17.05 16.51
CA GLU A 215 26.20 -17.67 16.26
C GLU A 215 25.01 -17.03 16.99
N LYS A 216 25.19 -16.60 18.25
CA LYS A 216 24.14 -15.93 19.02
C LYS A 216 23.77 -14.59 18.41
N GLU A 217 24.77 -13.78 18.06
CA GLU A 217 24.59 -12.47 17.44
C GLU A 217 24.01 -12.59 16.03
N ILE A 218 24.40 -13.62 15.26
CA ILE A 218 23.82 -13.86 13.93
C ILE A 218 22.29 -13.98 14.01
N LYS A 219 21.76 -14.70 15.01
CA LYS A 219 20.31 -14.86 15.18
C LYS A 219 19.62 -13.53 15.52
N GLU A 220 20.24 -12.73 16.37
CA GLU A 220 19.73 -11.41 16.77
C GLU A 220 19.75 -10.43 15.58
N TYR A 221 20.89 -10.30 14.91
CA TYR A 221 21.04 -9.41 13.76
C TYR A 221 20.21 -9.87 12.55
N ALA A 222 19.99 -11.16 12.36
CA ALA A 222 19.06 -11.66 11.34
C ALA A 222 17.62 -11.24 11.63
N SER A 223 17.22 -11.18 12.90
CA SER A 223 15.90 -10.66 13.29
C SER A 223 15.78 -9.16 12.99
N ILE A 224 16.81 -8.38 13.33
CA ILE A 224 16.85 -6.93 13.07
C ILE A 224 16.84 -6.64 11.56
N PHE A 225 17.62 -7.39 10.76
CA PHE A 225 17.63 -7.26 9.31
C PHE A 225 16.26 -7.57 8.69
N ARG A 226 15.59 -8.62 9.17
CA ARG A 226 14.23 -8.97 8.73
C ARG A 226 13.21 -7.91 9.11
N GLU A 227 13.27 -7.35 10.31
CA GLU A 227 12.41 -6.25 10.73
C GLU A 227 12.63 -5.01 9.84
N HIS A 228 13.88 -4.66 9.56
CA HIS A 228 14.21 -3.57 8.63
C HIS A 228 13.65 -3.82 7.22
N THR A 229 13.79 -5.04 6.70
CA THR A 229 13.22 -5.42 5.39
C THR A 229 11.70 -5.33 5.38
N ASN A 230 11.03 -5.76 6.46
CA ASN A 230 9.59 -5.64 6.60
C ASN A 230 9.12 -4.18 6.61
N ARG A 231 9.85 -3.28 7.29
CA ARG A 231 9.59 -1.83 7.25
C ARG A 231 9.67 -1.27 5.83
N LEU A 232 10.71 -1.63 5.06
CA LEU A 232 10.84 -1.20 3.66
C LEU A 232 9.65 -1.66 2.78
N ILE A 233 9.18 -2.89 2.99
CA ILE A 233 7.99 -3.42 2.29
C ILE A 233 6.73 -2.65 2.70
N GLU A 234 6.58 -2.33 3.98
CA GLU A 234 5.45 -1.57 4.52
C GLU A 234 5.39 -0.16 3.91
N VAL A 235 6.53 0.55 3.86
CA VAL A 235 6.61 1.88 3.21
C VAL A 235 6.21 1.81 1.73
N ARG A 236 6.66 0.78 1.01
CA ARG A 236 6.27 0.57 -0.40
C ARG A 236 4.75 0.36 -0.53
N LYS A 237 4.15 -0.46 0.34
CA LYS A 237 2.70 -0.70 0.36
C LYS A 237 1.93 0.59 0.65
N SER A 238 2.30 1.32 1.69
CA SER A 238 1.66 2.59 2.08
C SER A 238 1.73 3.64 0.96
N ARG A 239 2.86 3.72 0.25
CA ARG A 239 3.00 4.58 -0.93
C ARG A 239 2.10 4.13 -2.09
N SER A 240 2.09 2.84 -2.41
CA SER A 240 1.26 2.28 -3.48
C SER A 240 -0.24 2.47 -3.21
N ASN A 241 -0.66 2.33 -1.96
CA ASN A 241 -2.04 2.55 -1.53
C ASN A 241 -2.48 4.01 -1.62
N PHE A 242 -1.55 4.96 -1.73
CA PHE A 242 -1.83 6.38 -1.80
C PHE A 242 -1.62 6.99 -3.20
N GLN A 243 -0.67 6.48 -3.98
CA GLN A 243 -0.40 6.97 -5.34
C GLN A 243 -1.18 6.18 -6.41
N GLN A 244 -2.25 6.77 -6.93
CA GLN A 244 -2.74 6.51 -8.30
C GLN A 244 -3.24 7.80 -8.94
N ARG A 245 -2.30 8.64 -9.35
CA ARG A 245 -2.36 9.63 -10.45
C ARG A 245 -1.12 10.54 -10.40
N GLU A 246 0.06 9.99 -10.73
CA GLU A 246 1.20 10.75 -11.27
C GLU A 246 2.08 9.77 -12.06
N CYS A 247 1.54 9.24 -13.17
CA CYS A 247 2.25 8.67 -14.32
C CYS A 247 1.31 8.79 -15.53
#